data_AF-A0A2V7GB79-F1
#
_entry.id   AF-A0A2V7GB79-F1
#
_cell.length_a   1.000
_cell.length_b   1.000
_cell.length_c   1.000
_cell.angle_alpha   90.00
_cell.angle_beta   90.00
_cell.angle_gamma   90.00
#
_symmetry.space_group_name_H-M   'P 1'
#
loop_
_entity.id
_entity.type
_entity.pdbx_description
1 polymer ?
#
loop_
_entity_poly.entity_id
_entity_poly.type
_entity_poly.pdbx_seq_one_letter_code
_entity_poly.pdbx_strand_id
1 'polypeptide(L)'
;MRAALHLALEHESLERMGILEEEPYRRGHRRYMLHRAAAPLASTLGPVAYDRLLKALSLVYGIESYVVLRDIWGASYHEVEAVARWMLEALIESALSRAPGARAVAKPQARGRTARGG
;
A
#
# COMPACT_ATOMS: atom_id res chain seq x y z
N MET A 1 -14.11 0.38 -17.43
CA MET A 1 -13.07 1.44 -17.57
C MET A 1 -13.53 2.70 -18.33
N ARG A 2 -14.74 2.77 -18.90
CA ARG A 2 -15.23 3.96 -19.62
C ARG A 2 -15.42 5.20 -18.73
N ALA A 3 -15.94 5.00 -17.51
CA ALA A 3 -16.16 6.08 -16.55
C ALA A 3 -14.87 6.80 -16.12
N ALA A 4 -13.79 6.05 -15.84
CA ALA A 4 -12.51 6.63 -15.44
C ALA A 4 -11.84 7.47 -16.55
N LEU A 5 -12.01 7.10 -17.81
CA LEU A 5 -11.51 7.91 -18.93
C LEU A 5 -12.37 9.16 -19.13
N HIS A 6 -13.68 9.05 -18.97
CA HIS A 6 -14.59 10.20 -19.05
C HIS A 6 -14.26 11.25 -18.00
N LEU A 7 -14.12 10.81 -16.74
CA LEU A 7 -13.75 11.67 -15.62
C LEU A 7 -12.38 12.35 -15.84
N ALA A 8 -11.40 11.61 -16.38
CA ALA A 8 -10.09 12.18 -16.70
C ALA A 8 -10.18 13.32 -17.73
N LEU A 9 -11.01 13.17 -18.78
CA LEU A 9 -11.21 14.19 -19.81
C LEU A 9 -12.00 15.40 -19.27
N GLU A 10 -13.00 15.17 -18.42
CA GLU A 10 -13.76 16.23 -17.74
C GLU A 10 -12.84 17.07 -16.86
N HIS A 11 -12.02 16.45 -16.01
CA HIS A 11 -11.08 17.17 -15.15
C HIS A 11 -10.02 17.92 -15.96
N GLU A 12 -9.53 17.35 -17.07
CA GLU A 12 -8.59 18.04 -17.96
C GLU A 12 -9.22 19.29 -18.62
N SER A 13 -10.53 19.24 -18.94
CA SER A 13 -11.27 20.40 -19.43
C SER A 13 -11.43 21.49 -18.36
N LEU A 14 -11.78 21.10 -17.13
CA LEU A 14 -11.96 22.02 -16.00
C LEU A 14 -10.62 22.64 -15.55
N GLU A 15 -9.53 21.87 -15.56
CA GLU A 15 -8.17 22.33 -15.27
C GLU A 15 -7.72 23.39 -16.30
N ARG A 16 -7.97 23.16 -17.60
CA ARG A 16 -7.70 24.15 -18.66
C ARG A 16 -8.48 25.44 -18.49
N MET A 17 -9.67 25.38 -17.90
CA MET A 17 -10.52 26.54 -17.63
C MET A 17 -10.17 27.23 -16.29
N GLY A 18 -9.26 26.67 -15.49
CA GLY A 18 -8.85 27.22 -14.20
C GLY A 18 -9.92 27.14 -13.11
N ILE A 19 -10.95 26.33 -13.31
CA ILE A 19 -12.11 26.19 -12.40
C ILE A 19 -12.16 24.84 -11.69
N LEU A 20 -11.15 24.00 -11.88
CA LEU A 20 -11.08 22.73 -11.18
C LEU A 20 -10.68 22.98 -9.71
N GLU A 21 -11.59 22.70 -8.80
CA GLU A 21 -11.39 22.89 -7.36
C GLU A 21 -10.64 21.72 -6.70
N GLU A 22 -10.58 20.57 -7.37
CA GLU A 22 -9.98 19.32 -6.87
C GLU A 22 -8.77 18.87 -7.69
N GLU A 23 -8.00 17.92 -7.16
CA GLU A 23 -6.84 17.40 -7.89
C GLU A 23 -7.31 16.62 -9.15
N PRO A 24 -6.75 16.90 -10.35
CA PRO A 24 -7.19 16.27 -11.59
C PRO A 24 -7.08 14.74 -11.54
N TYR A 25 -8.16 14.03 -11.88
CA TYR A 25 -8.13 12.59 -12.00
C TYR A 25 -7.27 12.19 -13.20
N ARG A 26 -6.09 11.61 -12.93
CA ARG A 26 -5.20 11.06 -13.97
C ARG A 26 -5.19 9.55 -13.90
N ARG A 27 -5.24 8.86 -15.03
CA ARG A 27 -5.03 7.40 -15.07
C ARG A 27 -3.63 7.12 -14.52
N GLY A 28 -3.55 6.37 -13.40
CA GLY A 28 -2.29 6.14 -12.69
C GLY A 28 -2.00 7.14 -11.55
N HIS A 29 -2.89 8.10 -11.28
CA HIS A 29 -2.76 9.07 -10.18
C HIS A 29 -2.65 8.36 -8.81
N ARG A 30 -3.45 7.31 -8.59
CA ARG A 30 -3.34 6.47 -7.38
C ARG A 30 -1.93 5.88 -7.20
N ARG A 31 -1.35 5.37 -8.29
CA ARG A 31 0.02 4.83 -8.26
C ARG A 31 1.04 5.93 -7.94
N TYR A 32 0.90 7.10 -8.56
CA TYR A 32 1.76 8.25 -8.27
C TYR A 32 1.69 8.69 -6.80
N MET A 33 0.48 8.85 -6.25
CA MET A 33 0.27 9.23 -4.85
C MET A 33 0.87 8.20 -3.89
N LEU A 34 0.66 6.91 -4.15
CA LEU A 34 1.24 5.84 -3.34
C LEU A 34 2.77 5.84 -3.39
N HIS A 35 3.36 6.03 -4.57
CA HIS A 35 4.81 6.18 -4.69
C HIS A 35 5.34 7.36 -3.89
N ARG A 36 4.64 8.51 -3.92
CA ARG A 36 5.03 9.71 -3.17
C ARG A 36 4.93 9.50 -1.66
N ALA A 37 3.84 8.88 -1.19
CA ALA A 37 3.61 8.63 0.23
C ALA A 37 4.57 7.59 0.81
N ALA A 38 4.84 6.51 0.07
CA ALA A 38 5.67 5.41 0.55
C ALA A 38 7.16 5.56 0.18
N ALA A 39 7.56 6.64 -0.52
CA ALA A 39 8.95 6.88 -0.94
C ALA A 39 10.00 6.64 0.16
N PRO A 40 9.79 7.03 1.43
CA PRO A 40 10.75 6.76 2.50
C PRO A 40 11.07 5.28 2.73
N LEU A 41 10.17 4.36 2.36
CA LEU A 41 10.33 2.92 2.55
C LEU A 41 11.10 2.24 1.41
N ALA A 42 11.33 2.93 0.30
CA ALA A 42 11.88 2.33 -0.92
C ALA A 42 13.30 1.76 -0.72
N SER A 43 14.16 2.50 -0.03
CA SER A 43 15.54 2.08 0.27
C SER A 43 15.60 0.90 1.24
N THR A 44 14.70 0.87 2.22
CA THR A 44 14.63 -0.21 3.23
C THR A 44 14.11 -1.51 2.64
N LEU A 45 13.07 -1.45 1.81
CA LEU A 45 12.38 -2.65 1.30
C LEU A 45 13.07 -3.28 0.09
N GLY A 46 13.81 -2.49 -0.69
CA GLY A 46 14.28 -2.91 -2.00
C GLY A 46 13.16 -2.99 -3.04
N PRO A 47 13.49 -3.05 -4.34
CA PRO A 47 12.54 -2.80 -5.42
C PRO A 47 11.38 -3.79 -5.47
N VAL A 48 11.64 -5.08 -5.22
CA VAL A 48 10.61 -6.14 -5.31
C VAL A 48 9.58 -6.02 -4.18
N ALA A 49 10.03 -5.85 -2.94
CA ALA A 49 9.12 -5.74 -1.80
C ALA A 49 8.39 -4.40 -1.80
N TYR A 50 9.04 -3.32 -2.24
CA TYR A 50 8.43 -2.01 -2.41
C TYR A 50 7.28 -2.03 -3.43
N ASP A 51 7.51 -2.59 -4.63
CA ASP A 51 6.48 -2.72 -5.66
C ASP A 51 5.30 -3.59 -5.19
N ARG A 52 5.58 -4.68 -4.47
CA ARG A 52 4.53 -5.52 -3.87
C ARG A 52 3.70 -4.73 -2.84
N LEU A 53 4.35 -3.95 -1.97
CA LEU A 53 3.66 -3.12 -0.98
C LEU A 53 2.75 -2.11 -1.67
N LEU A 54 3.23 -1.37 -2.68
CA LEU A 54 2.43 -0.38 -3.40
C LEU A 54 1.19 -1.00 -4.06
N LYS A 55 1.31 -2.19 -4.66
CA LYS A 55 0.16 -2.92 -5.21
C LYS A 55 -0.86 -3.27 -4.14
N ALA A 56 -0.42 -3.77 -2.98
CA ALA A 56 -1.32 -4.09 -1.88
C ALA A 56 -2.01 -2.83 -1.32
N LEU A 57 -1.25 -1.76 -1.08
CA LEU A 57 -1.81 -0.49 -0.62
C LEU A 57 -2.80 0.10 -1.62
N SER A 58 -2.66 -0.15 -2.92
CA SER A 58 -3.60 0.35 -3.95
C SER A 58 -5.00 -0.26 -3.89
N LEU A 59 -5.15 -1.41 -3.24
CA LEU A 59 -6.45 -2.04 -2.98
C LEU A 59 -7.13 -1.44 -1.75
N VAL A 60 -6.32 -1.06 -0.75
CA VAL A 60 -6.81 -0.47 0.50
C VAL A 60 -7.12 1.02 0.31
N TYR A 61 -6.20 1.73 -0.36
CA TYR A 61 -6.30 3.14 -0.71
C TYR A 61 -7.14 3.33 -1.98
N GLY A 62 -8.41 2.95 -1.90
CA GLY A 62 -9.35 3.01 -2.99
C GLY A 62 -10.80 2.77 -2.56
N ILE A 63 -11.73 3.05 -3.47
CA ILE A 63 -13.16 2.82 -3.25
C ILE A 63 -13.49 1.33 -3.05
N GLU A 64 -12.59 0.44 -3.43
CA GLU A 64 -12.72 -1.01 -3.31
C GLU A 64 -12.99 -1.45 -1.87
N SER A 65 -12.30 -0.86 -0.89
CA SER A 65 -12.52 -1.16 0.53
C SER A 65 -13.89 -0.67 1.01
N TYR A 66 -14.33 0.49 0.50
CA TYR A 66 -15.66 1.03 0.79
C TYR A 66 -16.76 0.15 0.20
N VAL A 67 -16.68 -0.23 -1.06
CA VAL A 67 -17.67 -1.11 -1.71
C VAL A 67 -17.81 -2.41 -0.94
N VAL A 68 -16.70 -3.09 -0.63
CA VAL A 68 -16.78 -4.37 0.09
C VAL A 68 -17.35 -4.18 1.49
N LEU A 69 -16.80 -3.28 2.29
CA LEU A 69 -17.16 -3.17 3.70
C LEU A 69 -18.55 -2.53 3.90
N ARG A 70 -18.96 -1.60 3.04
CA ARG A 70 -20.28 -0.97 3.12
C ARG A 70 -21.34 -1.89 2.52
N ASP A 71 -21.14 -2.37 1.30
CA ASP A 71 -22.22 -2.99 0.52
C ASP A 71 -22.40 -4.46 0.88
N ILE A 72 -21.34 -5.16 1.31
CA ILE A 72 -21.40 -6.58 1.68
C ILE A 72 -21.52 -6.76 3.20
N TRP A 73 -20.72 -6.02 3.96
CA TRP A 73 -20.64 -6.18 5.42
C TRP A 73 -21.53 -5.21 6.20
N GLY A 74 -22.13 -4.21 5.55
CA GLY A 74 -23.01 -3.24 6.21
C GLY A 74 -22.28 -2.31 7.19
N ALA A 75 -20.96 -2.17 7.06
CA ALA A 75 -20.14 -1.36 7.97
C ALA A 75 -20.53 0.13 7.89
N SER A 76 -20.31 0.86 8.98
CA SER A 76 -20.32 2.33 8.98
C SER A 76 -19.07 2.91 8.33
N TYR A 77 -19.10 4.17 7.92
CA TYR A 77 -17.92 4.88 7.39
C TYR A 77 -16.73 4.82 8.38
N HIS A 78 -16.99 5.01 9.67
CA HIS A 78 -15.97 4.94 10.71
C HIS A 78 -15.33 3.55 10.80
N GLU A 79 -16.12 2.48 10.71
CA GLU A 79 -15.60 1.11 10.70
C GLU A 79 -14.78 0.84 9.44
N VAL A 80 -15.19 1.34 8.27
CA VAL A 80 -14.39 1.25 7.05
C VAL A 80 -13.02 1.89 7.23
N GLU A 81 -12.97 3.12 7.77
CA GLU A 81 -11.71 3.82 8.02
C GLU A 81 -10.84 3.08 9.04
N ALA A 82 -11.43 2.56 10.12
CA ALA A 82 -10.72 1.81 11.14
C ALA A 82 -10.09 0.52 10.57
N VAL A 83 -10.85 -0.26 9.80
CA VAL A 83 -10.38 -1.49 9.16
C VAL A 83 -9.33 -1.18 8.09
N ALA A 84 -9.54 -0.15 7.28
CA ALA A 84 -8.57 0.29 6.27
C ALA A 84 -7.24 0.68 6.92
N ARG A 85 -7.27 1.49 7.99
CA ARG A 85 -6.07 1.89 8.75
C ARG A 85 -5.33 0.68 9.31
N TRP A 86 -6.05 -0.23 9.97
CA TRP A 86 -5.47 -1.45 10.51
C TRP A 86 -4.79 -2.30 9.42
N MET A 87 -5.41 -2.44 8.24
CA MET A 87 -4.80 -3.14 7.11
C MET A 87 -3.52 -2.44 6.61
N LEU A 88 -3.53 -1.11 6.50
CA LEU A 88 -2.36 -0.34 6.08
C LEU A 88 -1.18 -0.56 7.04
N GLU A 89 -1.41 -0.46 8.33
CA GLU A 89 -0.41 -0.69 9.38
C GLU A 89 0.17 -2.10 9.28
N ALA A 90 -0.70 -3.13 9.26
CA ALA A 90 -0.28 -4.52 9.17
C ALA A 90 0.53 -4.83 7.90
N LEU A 91 0.18 -4.24 6.75
CA LEU A 91 0.91 -4.41 5.50
C LEU A 91 2.30 -3.75 5.55
N ILE A 92 2.40 -2.55 6.11
CA ILE A 92 3.67 -1.82 6.26
C ILE A 92 4.59 -2.57 7.23
N GLU A 93 4.09 -2.99 8.39
CA GLU A 93 4.86 -3.77 9.37
C GLU A 93 5.35 -5.10 8.80
N SER A 94 4.49 -5.81 8.07
CA SER A 94 4.85 -7.06 7.40
C SER A 94 5.91 -6.85 6.32
N ALA A 95 5.86 -5.73 5.59
CA ALA A 95 6.88 -5.40 4.60
C ALA A 95 8.23 -5.10 5.27
N LEU A 96 8.23 -4.28 6.32
CA LEU A 96 9.44 -3.87 7.05
C LEU A 96 10.11 -5.03 7.78
N SER A 97 9.34 -5.91 8.43
CA SER A 97 9.87 -7.09 9.14
C SER A 97 10.56 -8.10 8.21
N ARG A 98 10.22 -8.09 6.92
CA ARG A 98 10.79 -8.97 5.90
C ARG A 98 11.90 -8.29 5.08
N ALA A 99 12.21 -7.03 5.37
CA ALA A 99 13.24 -6.28 4.66
C ALA A 99 14.62 -6.99 4.78
N PRO A 100 15.48 -6.91 3.75
CA PRO A 100 16.77 -7.60 3.73
C PRO A 100 17.70 -7.32 4.92
N GLY A 101 17.50 -6.21 5.65
CA GLY A 101 18.23 -5.89 6.88
C GLY A 101 17.63 -6.43 8.18
N ALA A 102 16.35 -6.81 8.20
CA ALA A 102 15.67 -7.28 9.42
C ALA A 102 16.02 -8.75 9.77
N ARG A 103 16.43 -9.54 8.78
CA ARG A 103 16.72 -10.97 8.96
C ARG A 103 18.16 -11.27 9.41
N ALA A 104 19.06 -10.30 9.35
CA ALA A 104 20.48 -10.47 9.72
C ALA A 104 20.72 -10.58 11.24
N VAL A 105 19.70 -10.34 12.09
CA VAL A 105 19.80 -10.45 13.56
C VAL A 105 19.28 -11.80 14.08
N ALA A 106 18.81 -12.70 13.20
CA ALA A 106 18.51 -14.07 13.62
C ALA A 106 19.81 -14.83 13.89
N LYS A 107 20.14 -14.95 15.20
CA LYS A 107 21.35 -15.58 15.78
C LYS A 107 21.81 -16.86 15.05
N PRO A 108 23.14 -17.11 14.99
CA PRO A 108 23.68 -18.37 14.49
C PRO A 108 23.22 -19.53 15.37
N GLN A 109 22.55 -20.52 14.79
CA GLN A 109 22.37 -21.81 15.45
C GLN A 109 23.75 -22.44 15.65
N ALA A 110 24.08 -22.67 16.92
CA ALA A 110 25.35 -23.24 17.35
C ALA A 110 25.61 -24.57 16.65
N ARG A 111 26.64 -24.60 15.79
CA ARG A 111 27.26 -25.84 15.32
C ARG A 111 28.08 -26.44 16.47
N GLY A 112 27.70 -27.64 16.88
CA GLY A 112 28.62 -28.67 17.34
C GLY A 112 29.06 -28.59 18.81
N ARG A 113 28.56 -29.52 19.62
CA ARG A 113 29.42 -30.20 20.58
C ARG A 113 29.39 -31.69 20.30
N THR A 114 30.37 -32.13 19.51
CA THR A 114 30.90 -33.48 19.59
C THR A 114 31.24 -33.79 21.04
N ALA A 115 30.61 -34.80 21.63
CA ALA A 115 31.11 -35.47 22.82
C ALA A 115 31.15 -36.96 22.52
N ARG A 116 32.36 -37.40 22.18
CA ARG A 116 32.82 -38.77 22.09
C ARG A 116 33.47 -39.07 23.45
N GLY A 117 33.14 -40.20 24.07
CA GLY A 117 33.95 -40.82 25.13
C GLY A 117 33.40 -40.68 26.55
N GLY A 118 33.15 -41.83 27.18
CA GLY A 118 32.71 -42.03 28.56
C GLY A 118 31.98 -43.35 28.68
#